data_AF-A0A924ANG1-F1
#
_entry.id   AF-A0A924ANG1-F1
#
_cell.length_a   1.000
_cell.length_b   1.000
_cell.length_c   1.000
_cell.angle_alpha   90.00
_cell.angle_beta   90.00
_cell.angle_gamma   90.00
#
_symmetry.space_group_name_H-M   'P 1'
#
loop_
_entity.id
_entity.type
_entity.pdbx_description
1 polymer ?
#
loop_
_entity_poly.entity_id
_entity_poly.type
_entity_poly.pdbx_seq_one_letter_code
_entity_poly.pdbx_strand_id
1 'polypeptide(L)'
;MICCLLNAEKISAQIAIPDSLHIVSKKDSTKLDSDTLSTSFATITGDTSVNKSADTIDVSSKKEIETTILYSCRDSIRMNIAEQKVYLYGNAKVTYGDRILESEFMEINWATNEVKSYGGKDTVRGKTIGRPLFHEGSDMYSAEEIRYNMKSGKGIIKGIVTRQGDGYIQGGPVKKTPEAIYVKNAFYTTCNLPHPHYRINASKLKVIPGDKVVTGPFHMEIMGIPVPLGLPLGFFPVTRRSKSGVIIPTIGEQSTRGLFLSNGGYYWAVNDYVGIKLVGSVYANKSYLFSASANYVKKYGYRGDMMLNYSKVKNGFDDGTVAPQLYSVRWSHGTLGNKPSRFTADVNISSSKYYQQNSYNPIPYQSTNFASNVSWFKTFRNSPFSLSMSFRQNQNTTTRIMTVDAPDIALTMVRIYPFKSKGSDGAKWFEKINFSYAGTTRYSISNSLTNTSVGGAKAKDTIVSVNSGTFPLMLEQGKWGLKNTIPITTTFKLFKYFSLNPLFNYNQWVYADKLVYHDTIQNGRTTAVGVKTPGFNMAHSYDVNLTLTTRVYGMYRIKSNVLKAVRHTIIPAITYRYQPDASGNSNYFYKSDQIYSSNGQQTPFSVYQNSLYSGP
;
A
#
# COMPACT_ATOMS: atom_id res chain seq x y z
N MET A 1 -32.11 38.76 -35.18
CA MET A 1 -32.83 37.49 -35.32
C MET A 1 -32.56 36.66 -34.07
N ILE A 2 -33.57 36.52 -33.19
CA ILE A 2 -33.70 35.55 -32.07
C ILE A 2 -32.65 35.72 -30.93
N CYS A 3 -32.92 36.35 -29.78
CA CYS A 3 -33.89 36.12 -28.69
C CYS A 3 -33.63 34.84 -27.85
N CYS A 4 -33.70 34.99 -26.51
CA CYS A 4 -33.79 33.97 -25.44
C CYS A 4 -32.46 33.27 -25.04
N LEU A 5 -32.08 33.05 -23.77
CA LEU A 5 -32.79 32.99 -22.49
C LEU A 5 -31.86 33.37 -21.32
N LEU A 6 -32.43 34.09 -20.34
CA LEU A 6 -31.97 34.08 -18.95
C LEU A 6 -32.15 32.69 -18.36
N ASN A 7 -31.15 32.17 -17.66
CA ASN A 7 -31.36 31.18 -16.61
C ASN A 7 -30.43 31.48 -15.44
N ALA A 8 -31.05 31.73 -14.29
CA ALA A 8 -30.43 32.01 -13.02
C ALA A 8 -29.98 30.70 -12.36
N GLU A 9 -28.67 30.53 -12.15
CA GLU A 9 -28.14 29.55 -11.22
C GLU A 9 -27.62 30.26 -9.96
N LYS A 10 -28.23 29.89 -8.83
CA LYS A 10 -27.83 30.27 -7.47
C LYS A 10 -26.43 29.74 -7.19
N ILE A 11 -25.45 30.64 -7.10
CA ILE A 11 -24.14 30.34 -6.52
C ILE A 11 -24.25 30.57 -5.01
N SER A 12 -24.26 29.48 -4.25
CA SER A 12 -24.10 29.48 -2.79
C SER A 12 -22.68 29.90 -2.44
N ALA A 13 -22.51 31.08 -1.84
CA ALA A 13 -21.23 31.56 -1.35
C ALA A 13 -20.95 30.96 0.04
N GLN A 14 -19.90 30.16 0.13
CA GLN A 14 -19.40 29.60 1.39
C GLN A 14 -18.50 30.65 2.07
N ILE A 15 -18.94 31.14 3.23
CA ILE A 15 -18.22 32.13 4.04
C ILE A 15 -17.02 31.45 4.70
N ALA A 16 -15.81 31.89 4.37
CA ALA A 16 -14.58 31.50 5.06
C ALA A 16 -14.31 32.49 6.21
N ILE A 17 -14.25 31.97 7.44
CA ILE A 17 -13.87 32.71 8.65
C ILE A 17 -12.33 32.84 8.65
N PRO A 18 -11.75 34.03 8.81
CA PRO A 18 -10.30 34.19 8.89
C PRO A 18 -9.79 33.76 10.26
N ASP A 19 -8.88 32.79 10.25
CA ASP A 19 -8.18 32.30 11.42
C ASP A 19 -7.08 33.29 11.82
N SER A 20 -7.24 33.90 12.98
CA SER A 20 -6.28 34.83 13.59
C SER A 20 -5.46 34.07 14.64
N LEU A 21 -4.14 34.08 14.53
CA LEU A 21 -3.19 34.40 15.62
C LEU A 21 -1.74 34.22 15.14
N HIS A 22 -1.09 35.35 14.89
CA HIS A 22 0.37 35.47 14.83
C HIS A 22 0.93 35.44 16.25
N ILE A 23 1.80 34.47 16.57
CA ILE A 23 2.68 34.53 17.74
C ILE A 23 4.12 34.69 17.26
N VAL A 24 4.68 35.84 17.58
CA VAL A 24 6.08 36.21 17.40
C VAL A 24 6.89 35.51 18.50
N SER A 25 7.78 34.59 18.11
CA SER A 25 8.75 33.99 19.03
C SER A 25 10.06 34.80 19.01
N LYS A 26 10.44 35.28 20.19
CA LYS A 26 11.64 36.06 20.48
C LYS A 26 12.85 35.12 20.53
N LYS A 27 13.94 35.55 19.89
CA LYS A 27 15.31 35.03 20.04
C LYS A 27 15.69 34.92 21.53
N ASP A 28 16.25 33.78 21.92
CA ASP A 28 17.37 33.79 22.86
C ASP A 28 18.36 32.65 22.59
N SER A 29 19.63 32.98 22.84
CA SER A 29 20.84 32.26 22.45
C SER A 29 21.24 31.17 23.44
N THR A 30 21.80 30.04 22.96
CA THR A 30 22.86 29.31 23.66
C THR A 30 23.73 28.48 22.71
N LYS A 31 24.99 28.34 23.13
CA LYS A 31 26.20 27.89 22.45
C LYS A 31 26.16 26.44 21.91
N LEU A 32 26.81 26.25 20.77
CA LEU A 32 27.32 24.97 20.29
C LEU A 32 28.63 24.66 21.03
N ASP A 33 28.73 23.47 21.63
CA ASP A 33 30.01 22.81 21.86
C ASP A 33 30.01 21.45 21.13
N SER A 34 31.17 21.18 20.54
CA SER A 34 31.51 20.05 19.68
C SER A 34 31.66 18.76 20.46
N ASP A 35 31.00 17.69 20.02
CA ASP A 35 31.16 16.35 20.59
C ASP A 35 31.98 15.45 19.65
N THR A 36 33.19 15.11 20.09
CA THR A 36 34.12 14.19 19.45
C THR A 36 33.94 12.78 20.01
N LEU A 37 33.63 11.84 19.12
CA LEU A 37 33.67 10.40 19.35
C LEU A 37 35.11 9.91 19.59
N SER A 38 35.36 9.26 20.72
CA SER A 38 36.45 8.28 20.85
C SER A 38 36.01 7.07 21.66
N THR A 39 35.94 5.95 20.96
CA THR A 39 35.82 4.58 21.47
C THR A 39 37.14 4.10 22.09
N SER A 40 37.10 3.46 23.26
CA SER A 40 38.12 2.45 23.63
C SER A 40 37.77 1.66 24.89
N PHE A 41 37.59 0.35 24.66
CA PHE A 41 37.98 -0.81 25.47
C PHE A 41 37.43 -1.04 26.89
N ALA A 42 36.75 -2.17 27.02
CA ALA A 42 36.51 -2.91 28.24
C ALA A 42 37.82 -3.49 28.81
N THR A 43 37.95 -3.51 30.13
CA THR A 43 38.78 -4.49 30.86
C THR A 43 38.12 -4.78 32.20
N ILE A 44 37.89 -6.06 32.44
CA ILE A 44 37.41 -6.65 33.69
C ILE A 44 38.65 -6.91 34.56
N THR A 45 38.66 -6.40 35.79
CA THR A 45 39.43 -6.98 36.90
C THR A 45 38.58 -6.89 38.16
N GLY A 46 38.32 -8.06 38.75
CA GLY A 46 37.73 -8.15 40.07
C GLY A 46 38.78 -7.93 41.16
N ASP A 47 38.32 -7.45 42.31
CA ASP A 47 38.93 -7.78 43.59
C ASP A 47 37.88 -7.72 44.71
N THR A 48 38.21 -8.38 45.81
CA THR A 48 37.34 -9.08 46.72
C THR A 48 37.15 -8.31 48.03
N SER A 49 35.99 -8.49 48.67
CA SER A 49 35.68 -8.28 50.09
C SER A 49 35.69 -6.85 50.64
N VAL A 50 34.56 -6.42 51.23
CA VAL A 50 34.36 -6.40 52.69
C VAL A 50 32.87 -6.24 52.97
N ASN A 51 32.31 -7.24 53.67
CA ASN A 51 31.00 -7.17 54.31
C ASN A 51 31.01 -6.11 55.42
N LYS A 52 30.11 -5.14 55.34
CA LYS A 52 29.58 -4.43 56.52
C LYS A 52 28.07 -4.63 56.53
N SER A 53 27.63 -5.62 57.30
CA SER A 53 26.25 -5.78 57.74
C SER A 53 25.89 -4.61 58.65
N ALA A 54 25.14 -3.65 58.11
CA ALA A 54 24.38 -2.73 58.93
C ALA A 54 23.11 -3.45 59.34
N ASP A 55 23.06 -3.80 60.62
CA ASP A 55 21.87 -4.24 61.33
C ASP A 55 20.86 -3.08 61.31
N THR A 56 19.85 -3.19 60.45
CA THR A 56 18.67 -2.35 60.51
C THR A 56 17.51 -3.29 60.32
N ILE A 57 16.83 -3.54 61.44
CA ILE A 57 15.51 -4.15 61.48
C ILE A 57 14.60 -3.25 60.65
N ASP A 58 14.47 -3.56 59.36
CA ASP A 58 13.47 -2.93 58.51
C ASP A 58 12.13 -3.52 58.93
N VAL A 59 11.49 -2.87 59.90
CA VAL A 59 10.07 -3.03 60.15
C VAL A 59 9.35 -2.42 58.95
N SER A 60 9.33 -3.17 57.85
CA SER A 60 8.44 -2.93 56.74
C SER A 60 7.04 -3.25 57.22
N SER A 61 6.42 -2.29 57.91
CA SER A 61 4.97 -2.20 57.95
C SER A 61 4.54 -2.02 56.49
N LYS A 62 4.17 -3.12 55.82
CA LYS A 62 3.46 -3.06 54.54
C LYS A 62 2.35 -2.04 54.70
N LYS A 63 2.52 -0.86 54.09
CA LYS A 63 1.45 0.15 54.02
C LYS A 63 0.22 -0.56 53.48
N GLU A 64 -0.83 -0.57 54.28
CA GLU A 64 -1.98 -1.45 54.09
C GLU A 64 -2.79 -1.10 52.82
N ILE A 65 -2.49 0.04 52.19
CA ILE A 65 -3.15 0.59 51.02
C ILE A 65 -2.08 1.20 50.09
N GLU A 66 -2.02 0.78 48.83
CA GLU A 66 -1.02 1.23 47.84
C GLU A 66 -1.35 2.60 47.20
N THR A 67 -2.62 3.04 47.23
CA THR A 67 -3.08 4.31 46.66
C THR A 67 -4.37 4.84 47.31
N THR A 68 -4.72 6.12 47.13
CA THR A 68 -5.91 6.73 47.77
C THR A 68 -7.20 6.19 47.15
N ILE A 69 -8.14 5.71 47.98
CA ILE A 69 -9.50 5.35 47.54
C ILE A 69 -10.33 6.63 47.43
N LEU A 70 -10.74 6.99 46.21
CA LEU A 70 -11.65 8.10 45.97
C LEU A 70 -13.08 7.56 45.89
N TYR A 71 -13.99 8.09 46.69
CA TYR A 71 -15.40 7.72 46.65
C TYR A 71 -16.29 8.96 46.55
N SER A 72 -17.38 8.84 45.80
CA SER A 72 -18.37 9.89 45.61
C SER A 72 -19.75 9.27 45.47
N CYS A 73 -20.79 10.00 45.87
CA CYS A 73 -22.19 9.61 45.65
C CYS A 73 -23.05 10.87 45.59
N ARG A 74 -24.27 10.73 45.07
CA ARG A 74 -25.22 11.85 44.91
C ARG A 74 -26.09 12.06 46.15
N ASP A 75 -26.54 10.99 46.79
CA ASP A 75 -27.60 11.08 47.81
C ASP A 75 -27.00 11.17 49.22
N SER A 76 -26.40 10.10 49.73
CA SER A 76 -25.88 10.10 51.10
C SER A 76 -24.75 9.10 51.33
N ILE A 77 -23.89 9.44 52.31
CA ILE A 77 -22.84 8.58 52.85
C ILE A 77 -23.17 8.28 54.31
N ARG A 78 -23.32 7.00 54.65
CA ARG A 78 -23.49 6.55 56.04
C ARG A 78 -22.28 5.73 56.45
N MET A 79 -21.57 6.20 57.48
CA MET A 79 -20.41 5.50 58.04
C MET A 79 -20.80 4.86 59.37
N ASN A 80 -20.61 3.55 59.48
CA ASN A 80 -20.74 2.82 60.74
C ASN A 80 -19.33 2.48 61.24
N ILE A 81 -18.87 3.24 62.23
CA ILE A 81 -17.51 3.10 62.78
C ILE A 81 -17.35 1.78 63.54
N ALA A 82 -18.37 1.36 64.29
CA ALA A 82 -18.33 0.12 65.07
C ALA A 82 -18.23 -1.13 64.19
N GLU A 83 -18.94 -1.15 63.06
CA GLU A 83 -18.90 -2.25 62.09
C GLU A 83 -17.83 -2.08 61.01
N GLN A 84 -17.12 -0.95 61.00
CA GLN A 84 -16.08 -0.65 60.01
C GLN A 84 -16.59 -0.63 58.55
N LYS A 85 -17.79 -0.08 58.35
CA LYS A 85 -18.49 -0.04 57.04
C LYS A 85 -18.86 1.36 56.59
N VAL A 86 -18.75 1.63 55.29
CA VAL A 86 -19.32 2.79 54.60
C VAL A 86 -20.41 2.34 53.65
N TYR A 87 -21.52 3.06 53.67
CA TYR A 87 -22.63 2.88 52.75
C TYR A 87 -22.76 4.13 51.88
N LEU A 88 -22.74 3.96 50.57
CA LEU A 88 -22.91 5.02 49.57
C LEU A 88 -24.24 4.81 48.85
N TYR A 89 -25.06 5.85 48.78
CA TYR A 89 -26.38 5.82 48.14
C TYR A 89 -26.46 6.81 46.98
N GLY A 90 -27.10 6.38 45.90
CA GLY A 90 -27.39 7.18 44.71
C GLY A 90 -26.15 7.45 43.88
N ASN A 91 -26.01 6.77 42.73
CA ASN A 91 -24.86 6.92 41.83
C ASN A 91 -23.51 6.92 42.56
N ALA A 92 -23.30 5.89 43.38
CA ALA A 92 -22.07 5.67 44.13
C ALA A 92 -20.95 5.27 43.17
N LYS A 93 -19.82 5.97 43.26
CA LYS A 93 -18.62 5.74 42.46
C LYS A 93 -17.40 5.62 43.35
N VAL A 94 -16.67 4.52 43.22
CA VAL A 94 -15.40 4.25 43.92
C VAL A 94 -14.29 4.05 42.90
N THR A 95 -13.18 4.74 43.10
CA THR A 95 -11.98 4.67 42.25
C THR A 95 -10.77 4.27 43.09
N TYR A 96 -10.03 3.27 42.63
CA TYR A 96 -8.79 2.80 43.27
C TYR A 96 -7.77 2.41 42.19
N GLY A 97 -6.72 3.21 42.03
CA GLY A 97 -5.76 3.04 40.94
C GLY A 97 -6.43 3.24 39.57
N ASP A 98 -6.42 2.19 38.74
CA ASP A 98 -7.01 2.10 37.40
C ASP A 98 -8.42 1.48 37.39
N ARG A 99 -8.98 1.17 38.57
CA ARG A 99 -10.28 0.50 38.73
C ARG A 99 -11.35 1.49 39.14
N ILE A 100 -12.46 1.47 38.42
CA ILE A 100 -13.64 2.31 38.71
C ILE A 100 -14.84 1.40 38.88
N LEU A 101 -15.55 1.55 39.99
CA LEU A 101 -16.79 0.83 40.30
C LEU A 101 -17.91 1.85 40.48
N GLU A 102 -19.00 1.71 39.72
CA GLU A 102 -20.17 2.59 39.76
C GLU A 102 -21.43 1.77 40.03
N SER A 103 -22.30 2.18 40.96
CA SER A 103 -23.55 1.48 41.26
C SER A 103 -24.56 2.39 41.96
N GLU A 104 -25.83 1.98 42.04
CA GLU A 104 -26.84 2.75 42.78
C GLU A 104 -26.63 2.69 44.30
N PHE A 105 -26.17 1.55 44.81
CA PHE A 105 -25.82 1.36 46.22
C PHE A 105 -24.47 0.64 46.34
N MET A 106 -23.65 1.06 47.29
CA MET A 106 -22.36 0.43 47.56
C MET A 106 -22.09 0.31 49.07
N GLU A 107 -21.66 -0.88 49.49
CA GLU A 107 -21.17 -1.17 50.85
C GLU A 107 -19.66 -1.40 50.77
N ILE A 108 -18.88 -0.60 51.49
CA ILE A 108 -17.43 -0.74 51.62
C ILE A 108 -17.13 -1.19 53.04
N ASN A 109 -16.56 -2.38 53.19
CA ASN A 109 -16.03 -2.86 54.45
C ASN A 109 -14.51 -2.68 54.44
N TRP A 110 -13.99 -1.72 55.22
CA TRP A 110 -12.54 -1.46 55.25
C TRP A 110 -11.77 -2.46 56.13
N ALA A 111 -12.43 -3.21 57.02
CA ALA A 111 -11.80 -4.28 57.79
C ALA A 111 -11.41 -5.45 56.89
N THR A 112 -12.29 -5.84 55.96
CA THR A 112 -12.05 -6.93 55.01
C THR A 112 -11.55 -6.46 53.65
N ASN A 113 -11.50 -5.14 53.40
CA ASN A 113 -11.22 -4.52 52.10
C ASN A 113 -12.18 -5.00 50.99
N GLU A 114 -13.43 -5.31 51.34
CA GLU A 114 -14.46 -5.79 50.41
C GLU A 114 -15.43 -4.66 50.06
N VAL A 115 -15.70 -4.51 48.76
CA VAL A 115 -16.71 -3.61 48.21
C VAL A 115 -17.83 -4.46 47.62
N LYS A 116 -19.06 -4.20 48.05
CA LYS A 116 -20.27 -4.80 47.48
C LYS A 116 -21.09 -3.73 46.79
N SER A 117 -21.46 -3.97 45.54
CA SER A 117 -22.22 -3.04 44.71
C SER A 117 -23.49 -3.70 44.22
N TYR A 118 -24.59 -2.95 44.33
CA TYR A 118 -25.93 -3.39 43.98
C TYR A 118 -26.63 -2.34 43.12
N GLY A 119 -27.51 -2.81 42.24
CA GLY A 119 -28.48 -1.93 41.58
C GLY A 119 -29.66 -1.64 42.52
N GLY A 120 -30.27 -0.46 42.38
CA GLY A 120 -31.51 -0.12 43.06
C GLY A 120 -32.70 -0.82 42.42
N LYS A 121 -33.81 -0.91 43.14
CA LYS A 121 -35.10 -1.36 42.59
C LYS A 121 -36.07 -0.19 42.56
N ASP A 122 -36.64 0.09 41.39
CA ASP A 122 -37.75 1.03 41.23
C ASP A 122 -38.97 0.49 41.97
N THR A 123 -39.46 1.21 42.98
CA THR A 123 -40.62 0.86 43.80
C THR A 123 -41.94 0.87 43.04
N VAL A 124 -42.00 1.50 41.85
CA VAL A 124 -43.23 1.63 41.05
C VAL A 124 -43.27 0.63 39.88
N ARG A 125 -42.12 0.34 39.25
CA ARG A 125 -42.05 -0.49 38.03
C ARG A 125 -41.27 -1.79 38.19
N GLY A 126 -40.66 -2.04 39.36
CA GLY A 126 -39.85 -3.22 39.63
C GLY A 126 -38.57 -3.35 38.78
N LYS A 127 -38.24 -2.32 37.97
CA LYS A 127 -37.04 -2.31 37.13
C LYS A 127 -35.80 -1.98 37.98
N THR A 128 -34.70 -2.66 37.70
CA THR A 128 -33.41 -2.35 38.33
C THR A 128 -32.88 -1.01 37.82
N ILE A 129 -32.59 -0.07 38.72
CA ILE A 129 -31.99 1.23 38.44
C ILE A 129 -30.49 1.14 38.78
N GLY A 130 -29.61 1.68 37.93
CA GLY A 130 -28.19 1.82 38.23
C GLY A 130 -27.45 0.49 38.49
N ARG A 131 -27.51 -0.43 37.52
CA ARG A 131 -26.74 -1.69 37.57
C ARG A 131 -25.25 -1.43 37.81
N PRO A 132 -24.58 -2.19 38.69
CA PRO A 132 -23.14 -2.08 38.90
C PRO A 132 -22.34 -2.15 37.59
N LEU A 133 -21.47 -1.16 37.40
CA LEU A 133 -20.50 -1.08 36.32
C LEU A 133 -19.10 -1.16 36.92
N PHE A 134 -18.27 -2.06 36.40
CA PHE A 134 -16.86 -2.17 36.75
C PHE A 134 -16.00 -1.89 35.52
N HIS A 135 -15.07 -0.97 35.68
CA HIS A 135 -14.10 -0.58 34.66
C HIS A 135 -12.70 -0.93 35.14
N GLU A 136 -11.93 -1.59 34.29
CA GLU A 136 -10.51 -1.87 34.50
C GLU A 136 -9.79 -1.68 33.16
N GLY A 137 -9.06 -0.57 33.02
CA GLY A 137 -8.46 -0.18 31.73
C GLY A 137 -9.50 0.06 30.63
N SER A 138 -9.48 -0.76 29.57
CA SER A 138 -10.42 -0.71 28.44
C SER A 138 -11.66 -1.58 28.60
N ASP A 139 -11.68 -2.44 29.62
CA ASP A 139 -12.73 -3.44 29.79
C ASP A 139 -13.85 -2.91 30.67
N MET A 140 -15.10 -3.13 30.25
CA MET A 140 -16.31 -2.75 30.97
C MET A 140 -17.16 -3.98 31.25
N TYR A 141 -17.59 -4.11 32.51
CA TYR A 141 -18.45 -5.19 32.97
C TYR A 141 -19.70 -4.59 33.60
N SER A 142 -20.88 -4.96 33.08
CA SER A 142 -22.15 -4.65 33.72
C SER A 142 -22.68 -5.89 34.44
N ALA A 143 -23.15 -5.74 35.67
CA ALA A 143 -23.59 -6.85 36.49
C ALA A 143 -24.79 -6.48 37.36
N GLU A 144 -25.40 -7.49 37.99
CA GLU A 144 -26.47 -7.30 38.97
C GLU A 144 -25.93 -7.10 40.39
N GLU A 145 -24.89 -7.84 40.74
CA GLU A 145 -24.17 -7.75 42.00
C GLU A 145 -22.67 -7.92 41.74
N ILE A 146 -21.86 -7.03 42.33
CA ILE A 146 -20.40 -7.13 42.32
C ILE A 146 -19.93 -7.17 43.75
N ARG A 147 -19.16 -8.21 44.10
CA ARG A 147 -18.41 -8.30 45.36
C ARG A 147 -16.94 -8.35 45.02
N TYR A 148 -16.17 -7.37 45.42
CA TYR A 148 -14.78 -7.23 45.00
C TYR A 148 -13.88 -6.88 46.19
N ASN A 149 -12.76 -7.59 46.33
CA ASN A 149 -11.78 -7.32 47.36
C ASN A 149 -10.65 -6.46 46.77
N MET A 150 -10.54 -5.22 47.24
CA MET A 150 -9.64 -4.20 46.71
C MET A 150 -8.15 -4.54 46.90
N LYS A 151 -7.83 -5.36 47.91
CA LYS A 151 -6.45 -5.77 48.24
C LYS A 151 -5.99 -7.00 47.46
N SER A 152 -6.82 -8.04 47.39
CA SER A 152 -6.47 -9.31 46.74
C SER A 152 -6.80 -9.37 45.25
N GLY A 153 -7.55 -8.39 44.73
CA GLY A 153 -8.03 -8.35 43.35
C GLY A 153 -9.04 -9.46 43.00
N LYS A 154 -9.54 -10.19 44.00
CA LYS A 154 -10.51 -11.28 43.83
C LYS A 154 -11.93 -10.70 43.87
N GLY A 155 -12.79 -11.19 42.98
CA GLY A 155 -14.18 -10.77 42.95
C GLY A 155 -15.15 -11.87 42.54
N ILE A 156 -16.40 -11.72 42.96
CA ILE A 156 -17.54 -12.52 42.53
C ILE A 156 -18.55 -11.57 41.90
N ILE A 157 -18.94 -11.85 40.67
CA ILE A 157 -19.87 -11.03 39.90
C ILE A 157 -21.07 -11.91 39.51
N LYS A 158 -22.29 -11.45 39.74
CA LYS A 158 -23.51 -12.16 39.34
C LYS A 158 -24.18 -11.45 38.17
N GLY A 159 -24.58 -12.24 37.16
CA GLY A 159 -25.35 -11.75 36.01
C GLY A 159 -24.52 -10.83 35.13
N ILE A 160 -23.36 -11.31 34.65
CA ILE A 160 -22.44 -10.48 33.86
C ILE A 160 -22.96 -10.29 32.44
N VAL A 161 -22.87 -9.06 31.97
CA VAL A 161 -22.96 -8.69 30.56
C VAL A 161 -21.68 -7.94 30.23
N THR A 162 -20.85 -8.53 29.37
CA THR A 162 -19.63 -7.88 28.88
C THR A 162 -19.57 -7.95 27.37
N ARG A 163 -18.91 -6.95 26.78
CA ARG A 163 -18.66 -6.89 25.34
C ARG A 163 -17.19 -7.18 25.11
N GLN A 164 -16.89 -8.19 24.29
CA GLN A 164 -15.53 -8.56 23.92
C GLN A 164 -15.40 -8.55 22.39
N GLY A 165 -14.65 -7.60 21.85
CA GLY A 165 -14.61 -7.33 20.42
C GLY A 165 -15.99 -6.93 19.87
N ASP A 166 -16.43 -7.62 18.82
CA ASP A 166 -17.76 -7.43 18.22
C ASP A 166 -18.86 -8.32 18.84
N GLY A 167 -18.53 -9.13 19.85
CA GLY A 167 -19.47 -10.06 20.50
C GLY A 167 -19.83 -9.68 21.94
N TYR A 168 -20.98 -10.19 22.38
CA TYR A 168 -21.48 -10.14 23.75
C TYR A 168 -21.26 -11.48 24.43
N ILE A 169 -20.69 -11.43 25.63
CA ILE A 169 -20.60 -12.57 26.54
C ILE A 169 -21.56 -12.28 27.69
N GLN A 170 -22.53 -13.17 27.86
CA GLN A 170 -23.43 -13.14 29.00
C GLN A 170 -23.27 -14.45 29.76
N GLY A 171 -23.34 -14.40 31.07
CA GLY A 171 -23.18 -15.60 31.87
C GLY A 171 -23.72 -15.51 33.27
N GLY A 172 -23.73 -16.66 33.94
CA GLY A 172 -24.12 -16.78 35.34
C GLY A 172 -23.06 -16.22 36.29
N PRO A 173 -22.75 -16.91 37.40
CA PRO A 173 -21.78 -16.42 38.38
C PRO A 173 -20.36 -16.44 37.79
N VAL A 174 -19.67 -15.32 37.94
CA VAL A 174 -18.28 -15.11 37.55
C VAL A 174 -17.42 -15.04 38.79
N LYS A 175 -16.27 -15.71 38.75
CA LYS A 175 -15.21 -15.58 39.73
C LYS A 175 -13.98 -14.97 39.07
N LYS A 176 -13.59 -13.77 39.50
CA LYS A 176 -12.38 -13.08 39.05
C LYS A 176 -11.24 -13.32 40.02
N THR A 177 -10.07 -13.67 39.49
CA THR A 177 -8.78 -13.68 40.18
C THR A 177 -7.83 -12.70 39.46
N PRO A 178 -6.68 -12.35 40.06
CA PRO A 178 -5.68 -11.50 39.39
C PRO A 178 -5.22 -12.06 38.03
N GLU A 179 -5.20 -13.39 37.89
CA GLU A 179 -4.69 -14.08 36.70
C GLU A 179 -5.77 -14.46 35.67
N ALA A 180 -7.01 -14.70 36.10
CA ALA A 180 -8.04 -15.29 35.25
C ALA A 180 -9.46 -14.95 35.68
N ILE A 181 -10.38 -15.04 34.72
CA ILE A 181 -11.82 -14.90 34.93
C ILE A 181 -12.47 -16.25 34.64
N TYR A 182 -13.24 -16.76 35.61
CA TYR A 182 -13.98 -18.01 35.49
C TYR A 182 -15.47 -17.71 35.41
N VAL A 183 -16.14 -18.16 34.36
CA VAL A 183 -17.59 -17.97 34.17
C VAL A 183 -18.27 -19.33 34.14
N LYS A 184 -19.35 -19.48 34.90
CA LYS A 184 -20.21 -20.66 34.87
C LYS A 184 -21.45 -20.35 34.02
N ASN A 185 -21.85 -21.28 33.16
CA ASN A 185 -22.99 -21.17 32.26
C ASN A 185 -22.96 -19.85 31.48
N ALA A 186 -21.99 -19.73 30.58
CA ALA A 186 -21.79 -18.56 29.75
C ALA A 186 -22.24 -18.84 28.33
N PHE A 187 -22.74 -17.82 27.64
CA PHE A 187 -22.96 -17.89 26.22
C PHE A 187 -22.34 -16.69 25.48
N TYR A 188 -21.93 -16.94 24.24
CA TYR A 188 -21.39 -15.94 23.33
C TYR A 188 -22.35 -15.72 22.15
N THR A 189 -22.58 -14.47 21.77
CA THR A 189 -23.38 -14.08 20.60
C THR A 189 -22.90 -12.74 20.04
N THR A 190 -23.10 -12.47 18.75
CA THR A 190 -22.92 -11.10 18.20
C THR A 190 -24.22 -10.32 18.13
N CYS A 191 -25.35 -10.96 18.46
CA CYS A 191 -26.66 -10.31 18.50
C CYS A 191 -26.84 -9.58 19.84
N ASN A 192 -27.27 -8.31 19.79
CA ASN A 192 -27.48 -7.47 20.98
C ASN A 192 -28.89 -7.58 21.58
N LEU A 193 -29.74 -8.47 21.05
CA LEU A 193 -31.10 -8.68 21.56
C LEU A 193 -31.08 -9.43 22.89
N PRO A 194 -32.04 -9.17 23.80
CA PRO A 194 -32.20 -9.94 25.05
C PRO A 194 -32.34 -11.45 24.81
N HIS A 195 -33.00 -11.81 23.71
CA HIS A 195 -33.07 -13.17 23.19
C HIS A 195 -32.34 -13.21 21.84
N PRO A 196 -31.05 -13.60 21.82
CA PRO A 196 -30.29 -13.61 20.58
C PRO A 196 -30.76 -14.73 19.65
N HIS A 197 -30.79 -14.47 18.34
CA HIS A 197 -31.16 -15.47 17.33
C HIS A 197 -30.25 -16.71 17.34
N TYR A 198 -29.00 -16.55 17.76
CA TYR A 198 -28.08 -17.65 17.97
C TYR A 198 -27.16 -17.36 19.16
N ARG A 199 -26.75 -18.40 19.87
CA ARG A 199 -25.76 -18.32 20.93
C ARG A 199 -24.93 -19.60 21.02
N ILE A 200 -23.67 -19.47 21.40
CA ILE A 200 -22.80 -20.60 21.71
C ILE A 200 -22.79 -20.75 23.21
N ASN A 201 -23.39 -21.82 23.74
CA ASN A 201 -23.58 -22.03 25.16
C ASN A 201 -22.49 -22.94 25.71
N ALA A 202 -21.83 -22.53 26.79
CA ALA A 202 -20.71 -23.24 27.41
C ALA A 202 -20.91 -23.37 28.92
N SER A 203 -20.73 -24.59 29.42
CA SER A 203 -20.93 -24.89 30.84
C SER A 203 -19.91 -24.16 31.75
N LYS A 204 -18.66 -24.07 31.27
CA LYS A 204 -17.54 -23.46 31.98
C LYS A 204 -16.66 -22.69 31.00
N LEU A 205 -16.24 -21.51 31.39
CA LEU A 205 -15.36 -20.63 30.62
C LEU A 205 -14.22 -20.15 31.53
N LYS A 206 -12.98 -20.24 31.06
CA LYS A 206 -11.80 -19.64 31.69
C LYS A 206 -11.17 -18.67 30.71
N VAL A 207 -11.18 -17.39 31.05
CA VAL A 207 -10.56 -16.31 30.26
C VAL A 207 -9.26 -15.90 30.95
N ILE A 208 -8.15 -16.00 30.23
CA ILE A 208 -6.86 -15.46 30.63
C ILE A 208 -6.63 -14.20 29.78
N PRO A 209 -6.75 -12.99 30.36
CA PRO A 209 -6.61 -11.74 29.63
C PRO A 209 -5.30 -11.68 28.83
N GLY A 210 -5.38 -11.31 27.56
CA GLY A 210 -4.21 -11.17 26.67
C GLY A 210 -3.61 -12.46 26.11
N ASP A 211 -4.04 -13.65 26.56
CA ASP A 211 -3.51 -14.94 26.13
C ASP A 211 -4.56 -15.80 25.41
N LYS A 212 -5.54 -16.34 26.15
CA LYS A 212 -6.46 -17.35 25.63
C LYS A 212 -7.76 -17.46 26.42
N VAL A 213 -8.78 -17.98 25.75
CA VAL A 213 -10.04 -18.44 26.33
C VAL A 213 -10.12 -19.96 26.19
N VAL A 214 -10.36 -20.64 27.31
CA VAL A 214 -10.58 -22.10 27.35
C VAL A 214 -12.00 -22.35 27.80
N THR A 215 -12.74 -23.14 27.02
CA THR A 215 -14.12 -23.50 27.31
C THR A 215 -14.18 -24.99 27.65
N GLY A 216 -15.05 -25.37 28.58
CA GLY A 216 -15.51 -26.75 28.70
C GLY A 216 -16.42 -27.14 27.52
N PRO A 217 -17.18 -28.24 27.66
CA PRO A 217 -18.15 -28.64 26.66
C PRO A 217 -19.10 -27.50 26.30
N PHE A 218 -19.24 -27.26 25.00
CA PHE A 218 -20.10 -26.21 24.47
C PHE A 218 -20.86 -26.70 23.24
N HIS A 219 -22.05 -26.11 23.03
CA HIS A 219 -22.91 -26.39 21.89
C HIS A 219 -23.51 -25.10 21.36
N MET A 220 -23.93 -25.13 20.09
CA MET A 220 -24.63 -24.02 19.47
C MET A 220 -26.15 -24.16 19.71
N GLU A 221 -26.81 -23.04 19.95
CA GLU A 221 -28.26 -22.92 20.00
C GLU A 221 -28.73 -21.87 18.99
N ILE A 222 -29.77 -22.20 18.23
CA ILE A 222 -30.43 -21.28 17.29
C ILE A 222 -31.88 -21.12 17.76
N MET A 223 -32.32 -19.89 17.97
CA MET A 223 -33.64 -19.57 18.54
C MET A 223 -33.95 -20.31 19.86
N GLY A 224 -32.92 -20.58 20.66
CA GLY A 224 -33.02 -21.33 21.92
C GLY A 224 -33.09 -22.86 21.77
N ILE A 225 -33.01 -23.39 20.54
CA ILE A 225 -32.99 -24.83 20.26
C ILE A 225 -31.54 -25.28 20.07
N PRO A 226 -31.04 -26.26 20.85
CA PRO A 226 -29.71 -26.80 20.68
C PRO A 226 -29.60 -27.57 19.37
N VAL A 227 -28.61 -27.20 18.55
CA VAL A 227 -28.25 -27.96 17.34
C VAL A 227 -27.19 -29.01 17.70
N PRO A 228 -27.08 -30.13 16.97
CA PRO A 228 -26.08 -31.18 17.22
C PRO A 228 -24.65 -30.76 16.82
N LEU A 229 -24.32 -29.48 16.96
CA LEU A 229 -23.03 -28.87 16.68
C LEU A 229 -22.41 -28.41 18.00
N GLY A 230 -21.54 -29.24 18.56
CA GLY A 230 -20.86 -28.98 19.83
C GLY A 230 -19.52 -29.71 19.93
N LEU A 231 -18.63 -29.20 20.76
CA LEU A 231 -17.31 -29.79 20.99
C LEU A 231 -17.09 -29.99 22.50
N PRO A 232 -16.34 -31.02 22.91
CA PRO A 232 -16.09 -31.32 24.32
C PRO A 232 -15.17 -30.27 24.98
N LEU A 233 -14.39 -29.52 24.19
CA LEU A 233 -13.47 -28.50 24.66
C LEU A 233 -13.27 -27.44 23.56
N GLY A 234 -13.21 -26.17 23.95
CA GLY A 234 -12.86 -25.06 23.07
C GLY A 234 -11.57 -24.38 23.51
N PHE A 235 -10.67 -24.11 22.56
CA PHE A 235 -9.44 -23.37 22.81
C PHE A 235 -9.34 -22.21 21.83
N PHE A 236 -9.53 -20.98 22.32
CA PHE A 236 -9.57 -19.78 21.50
C PHE A 236 -8.45 -18.82 21.92
N PRO A 237 -7.35 -18.74 21.15
CA PRO A 237 -6.30 -17.77 21.46
C PRO A 237 -6.80 -16.34 21.24
N VAL A 238 -6.54 -15.46 22.20
CA VAL A 238 -6.88 -14.01 22.13
C VAL A 238 -5.68 -13.20 21.60
N THR A 239 -4.59 -13.89 21.22
CA THR A 239 -3.34 -13.24 20.83
C THR A 239 -3.47 -12.39 19.57
N ARG A 240 -2.96 -11.15 19.63
CA ARG A 240 -2.85 -10.22 18.48
C ARG A 240 -1.82 -10.64 17.40
N ARG A 241 -1.16 -11.80 17.54
CA ARG A 241 -0.13 -12.31 16.63
C ARG A 241 -0.67 -13.45 15.77
N SER A 242 -0.32 -13.45 14.48
CA SER A 242 -0.69 -14.49 13.52
C SER A 242 -0.06 -15.84 13.93
N LYS A 243 -0.89 -16.88 14.06
CA LYS A 243 -0.43 -18.27 14.30
C LYS A 243 -0.71 -19.14 13.09
N SER A 244 0.12 -20.16 12.88
CA SER A 244 -0.11 -21.15 11.84
C SER A 244 -1.33 -22.02 12.16
N GLY A 245 -2.09 -22.43 11.14
CA GLY A 245 -3.31 -23.19 11.34
C GLY A 245 -3.97 -23.68 10.06
N VAL A 246 -4.87 -24.66 10.21
CA VAL A 246 -5.66 -25.20 9.10
C VAL A 246 -6.78 -24.23 8.73
N ILE A 247 -6.96 -23.99 7.44
CA ILE A 247 -8.05 -23.21 6.86
C ILE A 247 -9.14 -24.18 6.44
N ILE A 248 -10.31 -24.06 7.06
CA ILE A 248 -11.46 -24.91 6.79
C ILE A 248 -12.05 -24.56 5.42
N PRO A 249 -12.27 -25.55 4.54
CA PRO A 249 -12.89 -25.31 3.25
C PRO A 249 -14.36 -24.90 3.36
N THR A 250 -14.85 -24.25 2.31
CA THR A 250 -16.27 -23.92 2.10
C THR A 250 -16.88 -24.92 1.11
N ILE A 251 -18.03 -25.46 1.46
CA ILE A 251 -18.83 -26.33 0.58
C ILE A 251 -19.86 -25.45 -0.14
N GLY A 252 -20.07 -25.69 -1.43
CA GLY A 252 -21.10 -25.00 -2.21
C GLY A 252 -21.35 -25.65 -3.56
N GLU A 253 -22.13 -24.99 -4.40
CA GLU A 253 -22.46 -25.44 -5.76
C GLU A 253 -22.28 -24.29 -6.76
N GLN A 254 -21.78 -24.62 -7.95
CA GLN A 254 -21.61 -23.69 -9.06
C GLN A 254 -22.25 -24.26 -10.33
N SER A 255 -23.01 -23.45 -11.07
CA SER A 255 -23.72 -23.88 -12.29
C SER A 255 -22.81 -24.52 -13.35
N THR A 256 -21.57 -24.05 -13.49
CA THR A 256 -20.62 -24.53 -14.51
C THR A 256 -19.71 -25.65 -14.02
N ARG A 257 -19.55 -25.85 -12.71
CA ARG A 257 -18.57 -26.78 -12.11
C ARG A 257 -19.16 -27.80 -11.13
N GLY A 258 -20.45 -27.70 -10.85
CA GLY A 258 -21.17 -28.52 -9.89
C GLY A 258 -20.79 -28.21 -8.44
N LEU A 259 -20.96 -29.22 -7.57
CA LEU A 259 -20.56 -29.15 -6.17
C LEU A 259 -19.06 -28.90 -6.03
N PHE A 260 -18.67 -28.09 -5.06
CA PHE A 260 -17.27 -27.79 -4.80
C PHE A 260 -16.94 -27.78 -3.31
N LEU A 261 -15.66 -28.07 -3.03
CA LEU A 261 -15.02 -27.85 -1.76
C LEU A 261 -13.87 -26.85 -2.01
N SER A 262 -14.07 -25.60 -1.61
CA SER A 262 -13.20 -24.48 -2.00
C SER A 262 -12.46 -23.88 -0.80
N ASN A 263 -11.28 -23.29 -1.06
CA ASN A 263 -10.49 -22.53 -0.08
C ASN A 263 -10.03 -23.32 1.16
N GLY A 264 -9.93 -24.65 1.08
CA GLY A 264 -9.34 -25.46 2.15
C GLY A 264 -7.82 -25.44 2.08
N GLY A 265 -7.12 -25.38 3.21
CA GLY A 265 -5.66 -25.38 3.18
C GLY A 265 -4.98 -25.09 4.51
N TYR A 266 -3.81 -24.45 4.45
CA TYR A 266 -2.99 -24.17 5.61
C TYR A 266 -2.40 -22.75 5.54
N TYR A 267 -2.50 -22.04 6.66
CA TYR A 267 -1.79 -20.80 6.89
C TYR A 267 -0.52 -21.08 7.69
N TRP A 268 0.63 -20.68 7.16
CA TRP A 268 1.93 -20.80 7.79
C TRP A 268 2.47 -19.41 8.15
N ALA A 269 2.50 -19.11 9.44
CA ALA A 269 3.19 -17.95 9.98
C ALA A 269 4.68 -18.27 10.09
N VAL A 270 5.45 -17.97 9.03
CA VAL A 270 6.89 -18.29 8.96
C VAL A 270 7.66 -17.53 10.04
N ASN A 271 7.37 -16.24 10.19
CA ASN A 271 7.90 -15.36 11.23
C ASN A 271 6.99 -14.13 11.40
N ASP A 272 7.35 -13.21 12.30
CA ASP A 272 6.58 -11.98 12.57
C ASP A 272 6.42 -11.03 11.36
N TYR A 273 7.21 -11.23 10.29
CA TYR A 273 7.21 -10.40 9.09
C TYR A 273 6.62 -11.09 7.86
N VAL A 274 6.49 -12.43 7.84
CA VAL A 274 6.13 -13.21 6.65
C VAL A 274 5.07 -14.25 6.99
N GLY A 275 3.94 -14.19 6.28
CA GLY A 275 2.87 -15.18 6.34
C GLY A 275 2.58 -15.78 4.97
N ILE A 276 2.49 -17.11 4.89
CA ILE A 276 2.17 -17.85 3.67
C ILE A 276 0.82 -18.54 3.84
N LYS A 277 -0.04 -18.44 2.85
CA LYS A 277 -1.34 -19.11 2.78
C LYS A 277 -1.38 -19.99 1.54
N LEU A 278 -1.52 -21.29 1.76
CA LEU A 278 -1.67 -22.29 0.71
C LEU A 278 -3.09 -22.82 0.78
N VAL A 279 -3.88 -22.65 -0.29
CA VAL A 279 -5.26 -23.14 -0.36
C VAL A 279 -5.54 -23.85 -1.67
N GLY A 280 -6.38 -24.86 -1.59
CA GLY A 280 -6.88 -25.64 -2.71
C GLY A 280 -8.40 -25.57 -2.80
N SER A 281 -8.91 -25.73 -4.01
CA SER A 281 -10.33 -25.94 -4.29
C SER A 281 -10.47 -27.11 -5.26
N VAL A 282 -11.41 -28.00 -4.98
CA VAL A 282 -11.76 -29.14 -5.85
C VAL A 282 -13.24 -29.06 -6.18
N TYR A 283 -13.57 -29.47 -7.41
CA TYR A 283 -14.93 -29.40 -7.96
C TYR A 283 -15.34 -30.79 -8.47
N ALA A 284 -16.63 -31.11 -8.38
CA ALA A 284 -17.18 -32.40 -8.78
C ALA A 284 -16.88 -32.75 -10.25
N ASN A 285 -16.78 -31.74 -11.12
CA ASN A 285 -16.45 -31.93 -12.53
C ASN A 285 -14.94 -32.13 -12.82
N LYS A 286 -14.16 -32.53 -11.82
CA LYS A 286 -12.68 -32.70 -11.88
C LYS A 286 -11.89 -31.40 -12.10
N SER A 287 -12.53 -30.23 -11.99
CA SER A 287 -11.78 -28.96 -11.92
C SER A 287 -11.09 -28.82 -10.58
N TYR A 288 -9.96 -28.13 -10.58
CA TYR A 288 -9.27 -27.78 -9.34
C TYR A 288 -8.53 -26.45 -9.47
N LEU A 289 -8.37 -25.77 -8.34
CA LEU A 289 -7.65 -24.51 -8.22
C LEU A 289 -6.70 -24.59 -7.03
N PHE A 290 -5.47 -24.19 -7.24
CA PHE A 290 -4.45 -24.05 -6.21
C PHE A 290 -4.03 -22.58 -6.14
N SER A 291 -3.98 -22.04 -4.92
CA SER A 291 -3.55 -20.68 -4.66
C SER A 291 -2.52 -20.66 -3.55
N ALA A 292 -1.35 -20.12 -3.85
CA ALA A 292 -0.30 -19.81 -2.90
C ALA A 292 -0.18 -18.30 -2.78
N SER A 293 -0.30 -17.77 -1.58
CA SER A 293 -0.14 -16.34 -1.33
C SER A 293 0.84 -16.09 -0.18
N ALA A 294 1.76 -15.16 -0.37
CA ALA A 294 2.73 -14.75 0.63
C ALA A 294 2.55 -13.26 0.90
N ASN A 295 2.42 -12.90 2.17
CA ASN A 295 2.34 -11.51 2.61
C ASN A 295 3.56 -11.24 3.48
N TYR A 296 4.27 -10.15 3.21
CA TYR A 296 5.46 -9.81 3.96
C TYR A 296 5.58 -8.32 4.21
N VAL A 297 5.91 -7.95 5.45
CA VAL A 297 6.05 -6.55 5.87
C VAL A 297 7.17 -6.44 6.90
N LYS A 298 8.16 -5.60 6.61
CA LYS A 298 9.18 -5.18 7.58
C LYS A 298 9.16 -3.66 7.68
N LYS A 299 8.85 -3.13 8.87
CA LYS A 299 8.81 -1.68 9.13
C LYS A 299 10.15 -1.03 8.73
N TYR A 300 10.09 0.08 7.98
CA TYR A 300 11.26 0.77 7.41
C TYR A 300 12.15 -0.09 6.48
N GLY A 301 11.63 -1.23 6.03
CA GLY A 301 12.29 -2.16 5.12
C GLY A 301 11.55 -2.21 3.80
N TYR A 302 10.47 -2.99 3.79
CA TYR A 302 9.70 -3.32 2.62
C TYR A 302 8.30 -3.78 3.01
N ARG A 303 7.39 -3.74 2.06
CA ARG A 303 6.08 -4.39 2.13
C ARG A 303 5.77 -5.00 0.78
N GLY A 304 5.16 -6.16 0.77
CA GLY A 304 4.62 -6.72 -0.44
C GLY A 304 3.75 -7.93 -0.21
N ASP A 305 3.12 -8.33 -1.31
CA ASP A 305 2.24 -9.48 -1.41
C ASP A 305 2.51 -10.19 -2.73
N MET A 306 2.53 -11.51 -2.69
CA MET A 306 2.71 -12.36 -3.86
C MET A 306 1.57 -13.36 -3.88
N MET A 307 0.97 -13.56 -5.03
CA MET A 307 -0.11 -14.50 -5.24
C MET A 307 0.13 -15.29 -6.51
N LEU A 308 0.24 -16.60 -6.36
CA LEU A 308 0.37 -17.57 -7.44
C LEU A 308 -0.92 -18.39 -7.46
N ASN A 309 -1.61 -18.36 -8.59
CA ASN A 309 -2.78 -19.18 -8.81
C ASN A 309 -2.55 -20.09 -10.00
N TYR A 310 -2.96 -21.33 -9.84
CA TYR A 310 -3.01 -22.34 -10.87
C TYR A 310 -4.38 -22.98 -10.86
N SER A 311 -4.96 -23.21 -12.03
CA SER A 311 -6.25 -23.88 -12.13
C SER A 311 -6.32 -24.73 -13.39
N LYS A 312 -6.97 -25.87 -13.27
CA LYS A 312 -7.42 -26.66 -14.40
C LYS A 312 -8.94 -26.65 -14.37
N VAL A 313 -9.53 -26.10 -15.43
CA VAL A 313 -10.99 -25.90 -15.51
C VAL A 313 -11.53 -26.79 -16.62
N LYS A 314 -12.44 -27.68 -16.27
CA LYS A 314 -13.26 -28.45 -17.20
C LYS A 314 -14.65 -27.84 -17.22
N ASN A 315 -15.27 -27.70 -18.39
CA ASN A 315 -16.65 -27.23 -18.50
C ASN A 315 -17.52 -28.42 -18.96
N GLY A 316 -18.58 -28.73 -18.22
CA GLY A 316 -19.48 -29.84 -18.57
C GLY A 316 -18.95 -31.26 -18.30
N PHE A 317 -19.67 -32.25 -18.85
CA PHE A 317 -19.30 -33.69 -18.83
C PHE A 317 -18.27 -33.99 -19.92
N ASP A 318 -17.51 -35.07 -19.76
CA ASP A 318 -16.36 -35.44 -20.58
C ASP A 318 -16.68 -35.49 -22.09
N ASP A 319 -16.35 -34.43 -22.84
CA ASP A 319 -16.53 -34.32 -24.29
C ASP A 319 -15.24 -34.60 -25.08
N GLY A 320 -14.18 -35.07 -24.39
CA GLY A 320 -12.86 -35.29 -24.97
C GLY A 320 -12.00 -34.02 -25.12
N THR A 321 -12.48 -32.84 -24.70
CA THR A 321 -11.68 -31.62 -24.78
C THR A 321 -10.57 -31.57 -23.72
N VAL A 322 -9.37 -31.17 -24.14
CA VAL A 322 -8.23 -30.98 -23.24
C VAL A 322 -8.49 -29.75 -22.37
N ALA A 323 -8.78 -29.98 -21.08
CA ALA A 323 -9.02 -28.92 -20.11
C ALA A 323 -7.79 -27.97 -20.03
N PRO A 324 -7.96 -26.66 -20.28
CA PRO A 324 -6.85 -25.72 -20.30
C PRO A 324 -6.23 -25.58 -18.91
N GLN A 325 -4.90 -25.55 -18.87
CA GLN A 325 -4.11 -25.18 -17.71
C GLN A 325 -3.99 -23.65 -17.68
N LEU A 326 -4.48 -23.03 -16.61
CA LEU A 326 -4.52 -21.59 -16.47
C LEU A 326 -3.72 -21.17 -15.25
N TYR A 327 -3.00 -20.06 -15.36
CA TYR A 327 -2.19 -19.53 -14.28
C TYR A 327 -2.36 -18.02 -14.18
N SER A 328 -2.17 -17.50 -12.97
CA SER A 328 -2.07 -16.06 -12.72
C SER A 328 -1.03 -15.81 -11.63
N VAL A 329 -0.11 -14.92 -11.92
CA VAL A 329 0.95 -14.48 -11.04
C VAL A 329 0.74 -12.99 -10.77
N ARG A 330 0.54 -12.66 -9.50
CA ARG A 330 0.56 -11.27 -9.02
C ARG A 330 1.66 -11.10 -8.00
N TRP A 331 2.42 -10.03 -8.10
CA TRP A 331 3.40 -9.68 -7.09
C TRP A 331 3.49 -8.16 -6.97
N SER A 332 3.23 -7.68 -5.77
CA SER A 332 3.36 -6.29 -5.38
C SER A 332 4.49 -6.18 -4.36
N HIS A 333 5.39 -5.23 -4.57
CA HIS A 333 6.50 -4.93 -3.67
C HIS A 333 6.78 -3.44 -3.65
N GLY A 334 6.95 -2.88 -2.46
CA GLY A 334 7.43 -1.52 -2.25
C GLY A 334 8.47 -1.45 -1.15
N THR A 335 9.57 -0.76 -1.42
CA THR A 335 10.51 -0.35 -0.38
C THR A 335 9.86 0.67 0.54
N LEU A 336 9.91 0.45 1.85
CA LEU A 336 9.39 1.38 2.84
C LEU A 336 10.50 2.30 3.36
N GLY A 337 10.20 3.60 3.47
CA GLY A 337 11.10 4.62 3.98
C GLY A 337 11.91 5.34 2.90
N ASN A 338 12.58 6.42 3.30
CA ASN A 338 13.36 7.25 2.38
C ASN A 338 14.79 6.70 2.18
N LYS A 339 14.92 5.66 1.35
CA LYS A 339 16.23 5.07 1.03
C LYS A 339 16.74 5.56 -0.33
N PRO A 340 18.06 5.75 -0.50
CA PRO A 340 18.66 6.14 -1.78
C PRO A 340 18.57 5.04 -2.85
N SER A 341 18.34 3.80 -2.43
CA SER A 341 18.01 2.66 -3.29
C SER A 341 16.58 2.24 -3.00
N ARG A 342 15.74 2.20 -4.03
CA ARG A 342 14.34 1.78 -3.95
C ARG A 342 14.09 0.69 -4.97
N PHE A 343 13.44 -0.37 -4.52
CA PHE A 343 12.95 -1.45 -5.36
C PHE A 343 11.42 -1.45 -5.28
N THR A 344 10.79 -1.55 -6.43
CA THR A 344 9.33 -1.63 -6.59
C THR A 344 9.01 -2.70 -7.61
N ALA A 345 7.96 -3.47 -7.37
CA ALA A 345 7.49 -4.48 -8.30
C ALA A 345 5.97 -4.47 -8.33
N ASP A 346 5.42 -4.44 -9.52
CA ASP A 346 4.00 -4.57 -9.81
C ASP A 346 3.87 -5.56 -10.96
N VAL A 347 3.88 -6.84 -10.64
CA VAL A 347 3.76 -7.93 -11.61
C VAL A 347 2.34 -8.41 -11.68
N ASN A 348 1.79 -8.50 -12.89
CA ASN A 348 0.48 -9.04 -13.16
C ASN A 348 0.54 -9.81 -14.48
N ILE A 349 0.88 -11.09 -14.39
CA ILE A 349 0.97 -12.00 -15.53
C ILE A 349 -0.16 -13.00 -15.43
N SER A 350 -0.82 -13.29 -16.55
CA SER A 350 -1.95 -14.20 -16.57
C SER A 350 -2.04 -14.93 -17.89
N SER A 351 -2.47 -16.19 -17.85
CA SER A 351 -2.89 -16.86 -19.07
C SER A 351 -4.16 -16.20 -19.63
N SER A 352 -4.36 -16.30 -20.95
CA SER A 352 -5.37 -15.53 -21.69
C SER A 352 -6.81 -15.74 -21.23
N LYS A 353 -7.14 -16.93 -20.70
CA LYS A 353 -8.48 -17.29 -20.24
C LYS A 353 -8.62 -17.37 -18.72
N TYR A 354 -7.58 -17.09 -17.94
CA TYR A 354 -7.61 -17.30 -16.49
C TYR A 354 -8.75 -16.53 -15.80
N TYR A 355 -8.85 -15.21 -16.00
CA TYR A 355 -9.88 -14.40 -15.35
C TYR A 355 -11.28 -14.67 -15.88
N GLN A 356 -11.41 -15.00 -17.18
CA GLN A 356 -12.69 -15.39 -17.77
C GLN A 356 -13.24 -16.70 -17.17
N GLN A 357 -12.35 -17.59 -16.70
CA GLN A 357 -12.76 -18.88 -16.15
C GLN A 357 -12.87 -18.85 -14.63
N ASN A 358 -12.04 -18.08 -13.92
CA ASN A 358 -11.92 -18.13 -12.45
C ASN A 358 -12.37 -16.86 -11.73
N SER A 359 -12.81 -15.82 -12.43
CA SER A 359 -13.29 -14.59 -11.79
C SER A 359 -14.77 -14.36 -12.04
N TYR A 360 -15.52 -14.13 -10.96
CA TYR A 360 -16.90 -13.67 -11.01
C TYR A 360 -17.01 -12.14 -11.05
N ASN A 361 -15.89 -11.43 -10.85
CA ASN A 361 -15.90 -9.98 -10.86
C ASN A 361 -15.82 -9.49 -12.32
N PRO A 362 -16.76 -8.66 -12.78
CA PRO A 362 -16.84 -8.22 -14.18
C PRO A 362 -15.62 -7.40 -14.63
N ILE A 363 -14.91 -6.73 -13.72
CA ILE A 363 -13.73 -5.93 -14.04
C ILE A 363 -12.55 -6.79 -14.49
N PRO A 364 -12.01 -7.72 -13.65
CA PRO A 364 -10.93 -8.60 -14.08
C PRO A 364 -11.38 -9.57 -15.20
N TYR A 365 -12.66 -9.93 -15.28
CA TYR A 365 -13.19 -10.77 -16.36
C TYR A 365 -13.03 -10.12 -17.75
N GLN A 366 -13.23 -8.80 -17.85
CA GLN A 366 -13.12 -8.03 -19.11
C GLN A 366 -11.69 -7.52 -19.38
N SER A 367 -10.77 -7.69 -18.44
CA SER A 367 -9.39 -7.20 -18.60
C SER A 367 -8.67 -7.98 -19.68
N THR A 368 -8.32 -7.29 -20.76
CA THR A 368 -7.55 -7.87 -21.88
C THR A 368 -6.09 -7.46 -21.87
N ASN A 369 -5.72 -6.41 -21.11
CA ASN A 369 -4.36 -5.92 -21.02
C ASN A 369 -3.74 -6.22 -19.65
N PHE A 370 -2.56 -6.82 -19.65
CA PHE A 370 -1.82 -7.22 -18.46
C PHE A 370 -0.40 -6.66 -18.57
N ALA A 371 -0.11 -5.69 -17.71
CA ALA A 371 1.18 -5.06 -17.63
C ALA A 371 1.87 -5.43 -16.32
N SER A 372 3.17 -5.67 -16.41
CA SER A 372 4.06 -5.88 -15.28
C SER A 372 5.21 -4.89 -15.34
N ASN A 373 5.58 -4.32 -14.20
CA ASN A 373 6.71 -3.42 -14.07
C ASN A 373 7.50 -3.75 -12.80
N VAL A 374 8.76 -4.15 -12.97
CA VAL A 374 9.71 -4.30 -11.85
C VAL A 374 10.77 -3.24 -12.04
N SER A 375 10.93 -2.34 -11.08
CA SER A 375 11.88 -1.25 -11.19
C SER A 375 12.76 -1.10 -9.95
N TRP A 376 14.04 -0.85 -10.22
CA TRP A 376 15.05 -0.54 -9.24
C TRP A 376 15.61 0.85 -9.54
N PHE A 377 15.63 1.70 -8.53
CA PHE A 377 16.13 3.06 -8.62
C PHE A 377 17.21 3.29 -7.57
N LYS A 378 18.33 3.89 -7.98
CA LYS A 378 19.44 4.24 -7.10
C LYS A 378 19.93 5.66 -7.38
N THR A 379 19.95 6.45 -6.32
CA THR A 379 20.71 7.72 -6.26
C THR A 379 22.08 7.45 -5.66
N PHE A 380 23.12 8.02 -6.27
CA PHE A 380 24.48 7.91 -5.76
C PHE A 380 24.77 9.11 -4.86
N ARG A 381 25.12 8.86 -3.59
CA ARG A 381 25.50 9.94 -2.67
C ARG A 381 26.78 10.62 -3.21
N ASN A 382 26.85 11.94 -3.12
CA ASN A 382 27.98 12.75 -3.61
C ASN A 382 28.22 12.66 -5.13
N SER A 383 27.25 12.20 -5.90
CA SER A 383 27.31 12.15 -7.35
C SER A 383 26.04 12.75 -7.96
N PRO A 384 26.12 13.48 -9.08
CA PRO A 384 24.95 14.05 -9.73
C PRO A 384 24.12 12.99 -10.46
N PHE A 385 24.56 11.73 -10.50
CA PHE A 385 23.92 10.66 -11.25
C PHE A 385 22.84 9.93 -10.44
N SER A 386 21.79 9.52 -11.15
CA SER A 386 20.82 8.54 -10.70
C SER A 386 20.58 7.49 -11.78
N LEU A 387 20.40 6.25 -11.34
CA LEU A 387 20.22 5.09 -12.19
C LEU A 387 18.84 4.48 -11.90
N SER A 388 18.05 4.25 -12.94
CA SER A 388 16.87 3.40 -12.87
C SER A 388 17.01 2.24 -13.83
N MET A 389 16.69 1.04 -13.37
CA MET A 389 16.60 -0.16 -14.18
C MET A 389 15.19 -0.72 -14.04
N SER A 390 14.53 -0.94 -15.17
CA SER A 390 13.16 -1.45 -15.23
C SER A 390 13.09 -2.69 -16.09
N PHE A 391 12.23 -3.62 -15.68
CA PHE A 391 11.76 -4.75 -16.46
C PHE A 391 10.27 -4.51 -16.68
N ARG A 392 9.88 -4.26 -17.93
CA ARG A 392 8.47 -4.06 -18.28
C ARG A 392 8.00 -5.20 -19.16
N GLN A 393 6.79 -5.63 -18.91
CA GLN A 393 6.11 -6.60 -19.74
C GLN A 393 4.70 -6.07 -19.99
N ASN A 394 4.24 -6.18 -21.23
CA ASN A 394 2.88 -5.84 -21.62
C ASN A 394 2.30 -7.00 -22.43
N GLN A 395 1.08 -7.43 -22.12
CA GLN A 395 0.42 -8.56 -22.77
C GLN A 395 -1.02 -8.22 -23.04
N ASN A 396 -1.44 -8.41 -24.29
CA ASN A 396 -2.82 -8.33 -24.68
C ASN A 396 -3.36 -9.76 -24.91
N THR A 397 -4.36 -10.19 -24.13
CA THR A 397 -4.91 -11.55 -24.22
C THR A 397 -5.83 -11.77 -25.41
N THR A 398 -6.35 -10.69 -26.02
CA THR A 398 -7.14 -10.74 -27.26
C THR A 398 -6.24 -10.95 -28.46
N THR A 399 -5.20 -10.12 -28.64
CA THR A 399 -4.26 -10.27 -29.76
C THR A 399 -3.20 -11.33 -29.50
N ARG A 400 -3.05 -11.79 -28.26
CA ARG A 400 -2.00 -12.73 -27.80
C ARG A 400 -0.57 -12.20 -27.98
N ILE A 401 -0.43 -10.90 -28.20
CA ILE A 401 0.86 -10.23 -28.31
C ILE A 401 1.37 -9.94 -26.90
N MET A 402 2.63 -10.30 -26.66
CA MET A 402 3.39 -10.05 -25.45
C MET A 402 4.70 -9.37 -25.84
N THR A 403 4.94 -8.21 -25.27
CA THR A 403 6.17 -7.44 -25.43
C THR A 403 6.86 -7.34 -24.08
N VAL A 404 8.17 -7.55 -24.06
CA VAL A 404 9.01 -7.43 -22.86
C VAL A 404 10.15 -6.47 -23.15
N ASP A 405 10.22 -5.38 -22.38
CA ASP A 405 11.32 -4.44 -22.39
C ASP A 405 12.22 -4.71 -21.18
N ALA A 406 13.35 -5.38 -21.41
CA ALA A 406 14.27 -5.77 -20.36
C ALA A 406 15.68 -6.07 -20.88
N PRO A 407 16.74 -5.42 -20.36
CA PRO A 407 16.68 -4.34 -19.38
C PRO A 407 16.30 -2.99 -20.04
N ASP A 408 15.52 -2.17 -19.32
CA ASP A 408 15.33 -0.76 -19.63
C ASP A 408 16.07 0.08 -18.57
N ILE A 409 17.21 0.63 -18.95
CA ILE A 409 18.11 1.34 -18.05
C ILE A 409 18.09 2.82 -18.41
N ALA A 410 17.79 3.68 -17.44
CA ALA A 410 17.94 5.11 -17.57
C ALA A 410 19.01 5.62 -16.58
N LEU A 411 20.04 6.27 -17.12
CA LEU A 411 21.05 6.99 -16.39
C LEU A 411 20.79 8.48 -16.58
N THR A 412 20.49 9.18 -15.50
CA THR A 412 20.23 10.63 -15.54
C THR A 412 21.22 11.36 -14.65
N MET A 413 21.63 12.55 -15.07
CA MET A 413 22.47 13.45 -14.31
C MET A 413 21.68 14.71 -14.00
N VAL A 414 21.65 15.12 -12.72
CA VAL A 414 21.07 16.42 -12.36
C VAL A 414 21.84 17.55 -13.04
N ARG A 415 21.17 18.68 -13.25
CA ARG A 415 21.79 19.86 -13.86
C ARG A 415 23.04 20.30 -13.10
N ILE A 416 24.11 20.57 -13.85
CA ILE A 416 25.35 21.15 -13.31
C ILE A 416 25.66 22.46 -14.03
N TYR A 417 26.27 23.40 -13.30
CA TYR A 417 26.65 24.73 -13.78
C TYR A 417 28.18 24.79 -13.92
N PRO A 418 28.76 24.29 -15.03
CA PRO A 418 30.20 24.11 -15.17
C PRO A 418 30.99 25.41 -15.04
N PHE A 419 30.41 26.54 -15.44
CA PHE A 419 31.09 27.83 -15.40
C PHE A 419 30.83 28.63 -14.13
N LYS A 420 30.02 28.12 -13.19
CA LYS A 420 29.73 28.83 -11.94
C LYS A 420 30.94 28.77 -11.01
N SER A 421 31.58 29.92 -10.77
CA SER A 421 32.67 30.04 -9.81
C SER A 421 32.19 29.80 -8.38
N LYS A 422 33.07 29.24 -7.53
CA LYS A 422 32.80 29.01 -6.11
C LYS A 422 32.55 30.36 -5.41
N GLY A 423 31.40 30.49 -4.74
CA GLY A 423 31.00 31.73 -4.05
C GLY A 423 30.36 32.80 -4.95
N SER A 424 30.17 32.54 -6.25
CA SER A 424 29.43 33.45 -7.12
C SER A 424 27.92 33.30 -6.94
N ASP A 425 27.20 34.43 -6.96
CA ASP A 425 25.74 34.48 -7.02
C ASP A 425 25.18 34.10 -8.41
N GLY A 426 26.05 33.77 -9.37
CA GLY A 426 25.62 33.43 -10.74
C GLY A 426 25.15 34.66 -11.51
N ALA A 427 25.73 35.83 -11.23
CA ALA A 427 25.33 37.09 -11.85
C ALA A 427 25.62 37.13 -13.35
N LYS A 428 26.74 36.53 -13.78
CA LYS A 428 27.17 36.51 -15.17
C LYS A 428 26.35 35.51 -15.97
N TRP A 429 26.02 35.86 -17.22
CA TRP A 429 25.13 35.06 -18.07
C TRP A 429 25.69 33.64 -18.36
N PHE A 430 27.01 33.52 -18.49
CA PHE A 430 27.66 32.24 -18.77
C PHE A 430 27.69 31.30 -17.55
N GLU A 431 27.66 31.84 -16.33
CA GLU A 431 27.58 31.05 -15.09
C GLU A 431 26.19 30.40 -14.90
N LYS A 432 25.19 30.85 -15.69
CA LYS A 432 23.84 30.27 -15.75
C LYS A 432 23.70 29.19 -16.81
N ILE A 433 24.71 29.00 -17.67
CA ILE A 433 24.77 27.87 -18.58
C ILE A 433 24.85 26.61 -17.73
N ASN A 434 23.88 25.75 -17.92
CA ASN A 434 23.83 24.46 -17.27
C ASN A 434 23.58 23.38 -18.32
N PHE A 435 24.08 22.20 -18.02
CA PHE A 435 23.76 21.02 -18.80
C PHE A 435 23.36 19.89 -17.86
N SER A 436 22.55 18.98 -18.40
CA SER A 436 22.24 17.71 -17.77
C SER A 436 22.47 16.59 -18.78
N TYR A 437 22.33 15.35 -18.33
CA TYR A 437 22.46 14.18 -19.19
C TYR A 437 21.30 13.23 -18.92
N ALA A 438 20.72 12.67 -19.97
CA ALA A 438 19.73 11.61 -19.89
C ALA A 438 20.06 10.55 -20.94
N GLY A 439 20.58 9.41 -20.49
CA GLY A 439 20.82 8.23 -21.32
C GLY A 439 19.79 7.15 -21.00
N THR A 440 19.14 6.60 -22.02
CA THR A 440 18.20 5.49 -21.90
C THR A 440 18.60 4.36 -22.84
N THR A 441 18.91 3.18 -22.32
CA THR A 441 19.08 1.97 -23.12
C THR A 441 17.95 1.00 -22.84
N ARG A 442 17.45 0.37 -23.91
CA ARG A 442 16.36 -0.58 -23.82
C ARG A 442 16.63 -1.75 -24.76
N TYR A 443 16.32 -2.93 -24.28
CA TYR A 443 16.19 -4.13 -25.09
C TYR A 443 14.73 -4.58 -25.08
N SER A 444 14.12 -4.71 -26.26
CA SER A 444 12.70 -5.03 -26.44
C SER A 444 12.55 -6.30 -27.24
N ILE A 445 11.83 -7.27 -26.70
CA ILE A 445 11.47 -8.53 -27.37
C ILE A 445 9.96 -8.63 -27.49
N SER A 446 9.49 -9.26 -28.58
CA SER A 446 8.07 -9.46 -28.85
C SER A 446 7.84 -10.86 -29.40
N ASN A 447 6.68 -11.46 -29.09
CA ASN A 447 6.28 -12.73 -29.70
C ASN A 447 5.52 -12.56 -31.03
N SER A 448 5.32 -11.32 -31.47
CA SER A 448 4.92 -11.01 -32.83
C SER A 448 6.18 -10.97 -33.68
N LEU A 449 6.49 -12.09 -34.34
CA LEU A 449 7.68 -12.20 -35.17
C LEU A 449 7.37 -11.62 -36.55
N THR A 450 8.21 -10.69 -36.98
CA THR A 450 8.17 -10.15 -38.35
C THR A 450 9.15 -10.93 -39.19
N ASN A 451 8.65 -11.81 -40.06
CA ASN A 451 9.49 -12.40 -41.12
C ASN A 451 9.86 -11.27 -42.09
N THR A 452 11.08 -10.77 -41.93
CA THR A 452 11.59 -9.62 -42.66
C THR A 452 12.11 -10.10 -44.02
N SER A 453 11.19 -10.41 -44.95
CA SER A 453 11.49 -10.31 -46.39
C SER A 453 11.02 -8.93 -46.82
N VAL A 454 11.92 -7.95 -46.78
CA VAL A 454 11.63 -6.62 -47.33
C VAL A 454 11.68 -6.74 -48.84
N GLY A 455 10.62 -6.31 -49.52
CA GLY A 455 10.44 -6.47 -50.97
C GLY A 455 9.39 -7.54 -51.31
N GLY A 456 8.13 -7.14 -51.43
CA GLY A 456 7.07 -7.79 -52.22
C GLY A 456 6.51 -9.17 -51.82
N ALA A 457 7.16 -9.96 -50.97
CA ALA A 457 6.51 -11.13 -50.36
C ALA A 457 5.76 -10.70 -49.09
N LYS A 458 4.45 -10.96 -49.01
CA LYS A 458 3.66 -10.67 -47.80
C LYS A 458 4.34 -11.27 -46.57
N ALA A 459 4.93 -10.43 -45.72
CA ALA A 459 5.35 -10.81 -44.38
C ALA A 459 4.10 -11.30 -43.64
N LYS A 460 4.03 -12.59 -43.33
CA LYS A 460 2.98 -13.10 -42.44
C LYS A 460 3.49 -12.91 -41.02
N ASP A 461 3.10 -11.79 -40.40
CA ASP A 461 3.29 -11.58 -38.97
C ASP A 461 2.73 -12.80 -38.25
N THR A 462 3.63 -13.58 -37.64
CA THR A 462 3.25 -14.82 -36.97
C THR A 462 3.41 -14.60 -35.49
N ILE A 463 2.27 -14.57 -34.80
CA ILE A 463 2.23 -14.52 -33.34
C ILE A 463 2.56 -15.92 -32.85
N VAL A 464 3.74 -16.09 -32.27
CA VAL A 464 4.17 -17.37 -31.72
C VAL A 464 3.78 -17.48 -30.25
N SER A 465 3.41 -18.68 -29.82
CA SER A 465 3.20 -18.98 -28.41
C SER A 465 4.52 -18.83 -27.66
N VAL A 466 4.54 -18.14 -26.52
CA VAL A 466 5.74 -17.99 -25.69
C VAL A 466 5.99 -19.30 -24.95
N ASN A 467 7.03 -20.02 -25.33
CA ASN A 467 7.48 -21.26 -24.71
C ASN A 467 9.01 -21.39 -24.82
N SER A 468 9.58 -22.45 -24.24
CA SER A 468 11.03 -22.68 -24.25
C SER A 468 11.63 -22.83 -25.65
N GLY A 469 10.87 -23.30 -26.64
CA GLY A 469 11.33 -23.45 -28.02
C GLY A 469 11.29 -22.16 -28.85
N THR A 470 10.34 -21.26 -28.57
CA THR A 470 10.18 -19.99 -29.32
C THR A 470 10.90 -18.82 -28.67
N PHE A 471 11.23 -18.90 -27.38
CA PHE A 471 11.93 -17.84 -26.66
C PHE A 471 13.30 -17.48 -27.25
N PRO A 472 14.16 -18.44 -27.69
CA PRO A 472 15.41 -18.11 -28.37
C PRO A 472 15.21 -17.28 -29.65
N LEU A 473 14.19 -17.60 -30.44
CA LEU A 473 13.85 -16.87 -31.65
C LEU A 473 13.36 -15.45 -31.35
N MET A 474 12.61 -15.27 -30.25
CA MET A 474 12.20 -13.94 -29.77
C MET A 474 13.38 -13.08 -29.32
N LEU A 475 14.40 -13.70 -28.70
CA LEU A 475 15.64 -13.03 -28.31
C LEU A 475 16.46 -12.62 -29.54
N GLU A 476 16.58 -13.50 -30.54
CA GLU A 476 17.31 -13.20 -31.78
C GLU A 476 16.70 -12.01 -32.53
N GLN A 477 15.37 -11.91 -32.56
CA GLN A 477 14.65 -10.77 -33.15
C GLN A 477 14.52 -9.56 -32.22
N GLY A 478 15.11 -9.62 -31.03
CA GLY A 478 15.09 -8.53 -30.06
C GLY A 478 15.74 -7.26 -30.61
N LYS A 479 15.13 -6.12 -30.26
CA LYS A 479 15.58 -4.79 -30.66
C LYS A 479 16.30 -4.12 -29.50
N TRP A 480 17.56 -3.74 -29.71
CA TRP A 480 18.33 -2.96 -28.75
C TRP A 480 18.54 -1.53 -29.25
N GLY A 481 18.58 -0.57 -28.33
CA GLY A 481 19.08 0.76 -28.64
C GLY A 481 19.49 1.54 -27.39
N LEU A 482 20.38 2.52 -27.59
CA LEU A 482 20.74 3.54 -26.60
C LEU A 482 20.36 4.92 -27.16
N LYS A 483 19.65 5.72 -26.38
CA LYS A 483 19.34 7.13 -26.68
C LYS A 483 19.98 8.01 -25.62
N ASN A 484 20.84 8.93 -26.03
CA ASN A 484 21.46 9.93 -25.16
C ASN A 484 20.91 11.31 -25.52
N THR A 485 20.53 12.08 -24.51
CA THR A 485 20.09 13.46 -24.67
C THR A 485 20.88 14.35 -23.71
N ILE A 486 21.51 15.38 -24.26
CA ILE A 486 22.28 16.40 -23.52
C ILE A 486 21.62 17.75 -23.76
N PRO A 487 20.67 18.17 -22.91
CA PRO A 487 20.12 19.51 -22.97
C PRO A 487 21.10 20.49 -22.32
N ILE A 488 21.42 21.55 -23.05
CA ILE A 488 22.18 22.70 -22.59
C ILE A 488 21.22 23.87 -22.53
N THR A 489 21.04 24.44 -21.34
CA THR A 489 20.15 25.60 -21.14
C THR A 489 20.89 26.76 -20.53
N THR A 490 20.45 27.96 -20.85
CA THR A 490 20.79 29.15 -20.05
C THR A 490 19.56 30.05 -19.96
N THR A 491 19.61 31.01 -19.04
CA THR A 491 18.59 32.02 -18.87
C THR A 491 19.24 33.37 -18.64
N PHE A 492 18.86 34.36 -19.43
CA PHE A 492 19.37 35.72 -19.28
C PHE A 492 18.25 36.75 -19.41
N LYS A 493 18.38 37.82 -18.62
CA LYS A 493 17.46 38.95 -18.69
C LYS A 493 18.00 39.96 -19.70
N LEU A 494 17.29 40.14 -20.80
CA LEU A 494 17.49 41.24 -21.74
C LEU A 494 16.78 42.48 -21.22
N PHE A 495 17.51 43.60 -21.13
CA PHE A 495 17.01 44.90 -20.70
C PHE A 495 16.21 44.87 -19.38
N LYS A 496 16.50 43.93 -18.47
CA LYS A 496 15.79 43.67 -17.18
C LYS A 496 14.34 43.15 -17.28
N TYR A 497 13.65 43.36 -18.40
CA TYR A 497 12.21 43.05 -18.56
C TYR A 497 11.92 41.78 -19.36
N PHE A 498 12.83 41.36 -20.23
CA PHE A 498 12.63 40.19 -21.08
C PHE A 498 13.53 39.05 -20.61
N SER A 499 12.98 37.86 -20.43
CA SER A 499 13.74 36.66 -20.10
C SER A 499 13.91 35.82 -21.37
N LEU A 500 15.14 35.75 -21.88
CA LEU A 500 15.49 34.87 -22.99
C LEU A 500 16.07 33.57 -22.45
N ASN A 501 15.47 32.45 -22.85
CA ASN A 501 15.80 31.11 -22.42
C ASN A 501 16.16 30.27 -23.65
N PRO A 502 17.43 30.27 -24.08
CA PRO A 502 17.91 29.32 -25.08
C PRO A 502 18.04 27.92 -24.48
N LEU A 503 17.63 26.93 -25.27
CA LEU A 503 17.79 25.49 -25.03
C LEU A 503 18.39 24.89 -26.30
N PHE A 504 19.55 24.27 -26.17
CA PHE A 504 20.15 23.43 -27.20
C PHE A 504 20.08 21.98 -26.74
N ASN A 505 19.37 21.14 -27.47
CA ASN A 505 19.34 19.71 -27.22
C ASN A 505 20.25 19.01 -28.22
N TYR A 506 21.18 18.20 -27.72
CA TYR A 506 21.90 17.22 -28.53
C TYR A 506 21.33 15.83 -28.26
N ASN A 507 20.81 15.18 -29.29
CA ASN A 507 20.29 13.82 -29.22
C ASN A 507 21.19 12.89 -30.02
N GLN A 508 21.49 11.73 -29.45
CA GLN A 508 22.23 10.66 -30.09
C GLN A 508 21.48 9.35 -29.90
N TRP A 509 21.40 8.57 -30.97
CA TRP A 509 20.91 7.19 -30.94
C TRP A 509 22.04 6.25 -31.34
N VAL A 510 22.14 5.11 -30.67
CA VAL A 510 23.10 4.05 -30.96
C VAL A 510 22.35 2.74 -31.13
N TYR A 511 22.66 2.03 -32.20
CA TYR A 511 22.04 0.76 -32.57
C TYR A 511 23.11 -0.30 -32.86
N ALA A 512 22.75 -1.56 -32.64
CA ALA A 512 23.58 -2.73 -32.96
C ALA A 512 23.43 -3.19 -34.42
N ASP A 513 22.50 -2.58 -35.15
CA ASP A 513 22.17 -2.90 -36.53
C ASP A 513 21.78 -1.64 -37.30
N LYS A 514 21.94 -1.72 -38.63
CA LYS A 514 21.33 -0.79 -39.59
C LYS A 514 20.83 -1.56 -40.80
N LEU A 515 19.91 -0.97 -41.54
CA LEU A 515 19.48 -1.48 -42.84
C LEU A 515 20.39 -0.92 -43.92
N VAL A 516 20.98 -1.83 -44.71
CA VAL A 516 21.64 -1.48 -45.97
C VAL A 516 20.66 -1.81 -47.09
N TYR A 517 20.26 -0.78 -47.84
CA TYR A 517 19.28 -0.93 -48.90
C TYR A 517 19.93 -1.25 -50.24
N HIS A 518 19.29 -2.14 -50.98
CA HIS A 518 19.60 -2.46 -52.37
C HIS A 518 18.32 -2.40 -53.20
N ASP A 519 18.39 -1.79 -54.37
CA ASP A 519 17.29 -1.78 -55.31
C ASP A 519 17.18 -3.15 -56.01
N THR A 520 15.99 -3.74 -55.95
CA THR A 520 15.69 -5.03 -56.58
C THR A 520 14.41 -4.93 -57.39
N ILE A 521 14.38 -5.58 -58.55
CA ILE A 521 13.18 -5.66 -59.39
C ILE A 521 12.31 -6.82 -58.90
N GLN A 522 11.09 -6.52 -58.52
CA GLN A 522 10.09 -7.53 -58.18
C GLN A 522 8.79 -7.27 -58.92
N ASN A 523 8.26 -8.30 -59.60
CA ASN A 523 7.04 -8.20 -60.42
C ASN A 523 7.04 -7.02 -61.40
N GLY A 524 8.20 -6.72 -62.01
CA GLY A 524 8.37 -5.61 -62.97
C GLY A 524 8.41 -4.21 -62.34
N ARG A 525 8.49 -4.08 -61.01
CA ARG A 525 8.66 -2.80 -60.29
C ARG A 525 9.94 -2.79 -59.48
N THR A 526 10.69 -1.69 -59.52
CA THR A 526 11.86 -1.50 -58.64
C THR A 526 11.40 -1.26 -57.21
N THR A 527 11.98 -2.00 -56.27
CA THR A 527 11.69 -1.91 -54.84
C THR A 527 12.98 -1.87 -54.05
N ALA A 528 13.05 -1.01 -53.02
CA ALA A 528 14.20 -0.94 -52.13
C ALA A 528 14.08 -2.01 -51.05
N VAL A 529 15.08 -2.89 -50.98
CA VAL A 529 15.15 -4.00 -50.03
C VAL A 529 16.24 -3.72 -49.00
N GLY A 530 15.85 -3.54 -47.74
CA GLY A 530 16.77 -3.32 -46.64
C GLY A 530 17.23 -4.63 -46.01
N VAL A 531 18.54 -4.91 -46.06
CA VAL A 531 19.16 -6.05 -45.38
C VAL A 531 19.73 -5.57 -44.04
N LYS A 532 19.41 -6.28 -42.96
CA LYS A 532 19.91 -5.96 -41.61
C LYS A 532 21.38 -6.34 -41.51
N THR A 533 22.25 -5.35 -41.32
CA THR A 533 23.69 -5.52 -41.15
C THR A 533 24.08 -5.20 -39.70
N PRO A 534 24.64 -6.16 -38.94
CA PRO A 534 25.15 -5.92 -37.60
C PRO A 534 26.31 -4.91 -37.62
N GLY A 535 26.40 -4.08 -36.58
CA GLY A 535 27.49 -3.12 -36.41
C GLY A 535 27.17 -2.04 -35.38
N PHE A 536 28.17 -1.26 -35.01
CA PHE A 536 27.98 -0.13 -34.11
C PHE A 536 27.59 1.11 -34.91
N ASN A 537 26.31 1.44 -34.92
CA ASN A 537 25.76 2.52 -35.74
C ASN A 537 25.24 3.66 -34.86
N MET A 538 25.53 4.90 -35.25
CA MET A 538 25.15 6.09 -34.50
C MET A 538 24.37 7.08 -35.38
N ALA A 539 23.32 7.66 -34.83
CA ALA A 539 22.59 8.77 -35.41
C ALA A 539 22.57 9.95 -34.45
N HIS A 540 22.58 11.16 -34.99
CA HIS A 540 22.66 12.40 -34.22
C HIS A 540 21.62 13.38 -34.72
N SER A 541 21.02 14.13 -33.79
CA SER A 541 20.24 15.32 -34.12
C SER A 541 20.46 16.40 -33.08
N TYR A 542 20.17 17.61 -33.48
CA TYR A 542 20.24 18.76 -32.60
C TYR A 542 19.07 19.69 -32.84
N ASP A 543 18.59 20.31 -31.78
CA ASP A 543 17.51 21.28 -31.85
C ASP A 543 17.79 22.48 -30.96
N VAL A 544 17.45 23.67 -31.47
CA VAL A 544 17.61 24.94 -30.78
C VAL A 544 16.22 25.51 -30.52
N ASN A 545 15.90 25.76 -29.26
CA ASN A 545 14.69 26.46 -28.86
C ASN A 545 15.07 27.77 -28.15
N LEU A 546 14.61 28.90 -28.67
CA LEU A 546 14.80 30.23 -28.09
C LEU A 546 13.44 30.72 -27.60
N THR A 547 13.26 30.82 -26.28
CA THR A 547 12.01 31.32 -25.70
C THR A 547 12.23 32.69 -25.04
N LEU A 548 11.61 33.73 -25.61
CA LEU A 548 11.58 35.08 -25.06
C LEU A 548 10.25 35.29 -24.32
N THR A 549 10.30 35.58 -23.02
CA THR A 549 9.10 35.89 -22.23
C THR A 549 9.23 37.24 -21.55
N THR A 550 8.13 37.97 -21.41
CA THR A 550 8.05 39.11 -20.50
C THR A 550 6.76 39.05 -19.69
N ARG A 551 6.64 39.87 -18.65
CA ARG A 551 5.45 39.94 -17.81
C ARG A 551 5.06 41.40 -17.63
N VAL A 552 3.86 41.72 -18.09
CA VAL A 552 3.27 43.05 -18.01
C VAL A 552 2.15 43.00 -16.97
N TYR A 553 2.21 43.92 -16.01
CA TYR A 553 1.17 44.06 -14.99
C TYR A 553 0.33 45.30 -15.30
N GLY A 554 -0.98 45.13 -15.42
CA GLY A 554 -1.96 46.21 -15.41
C GLY A 554 -2.72 46.21 -14.10
N MET A 555 -2.97 47.36 -13.50
CA MET A 555 -3.82 47.47 -12.32
C MET A 555 -4.85 48.56 -12.56
N TYR A 556 -6.12 48.17 -12.65
CA TYR A 556 -7.24 49.08 -12.77
C TYR A 556 -7.88 49.23 -11.39
N ARG A 557 -7.79 50.41 -10.79
CA ARG A 557 -8.45 50.71 -9.52
C ARG A 557 -9.89 51.14 -9.81
N ILE A 558 -10.85 50.49 -9.15
CA ILE A 558 -12.27 50.78 -9.32
C ILE A 558 -12.71 51.52 -8.05
N LYS A 559 -13.36 52.68 -8.23
CA LYS A 559 -13.97 53.42 -7.13
C LYS A 559 -15.30 52.76 -6.75
N SER A 560 -15.23 51.56 -6.19
CA SER A 560 -16.37 50.81 -5.65
C SER A 560 -16.04 50.34 -4.24
N ASN A 561 -17.04 50.34 -3.36
CA ASN A 561 -16.91 49.84 -1.99
C ASN A 561 -16.78 48.30 -1.92
N VAL A 562 -17.11 47.59 -3.00
CA VAL A 562 -17.08 46.12 -3.06
C VAL A 562 -15.84 45.60 -3.80
N LEU A 563 -15.46 46.25 -4.91
CA LEU A 563 -14.30 45.86 -5.71
C LEU A 563 -13.35 47.06 -5.81
N LYS A 564 -12.23 46.99 -5.08
CA LYS A 564 -11.26 48.10 -4.97
C LYS A 564 -10.31 48.20 -6.16
N ALA A 565 -9.90 47.07 -6.73
CA ALA A 565 -9.02 47.04 -7.89
C ALA A 565 -9.06 45.68 -8.59
N VAL A 566 -8.82 45.70 -9.90
CA VAL A 566 -8.57 44.54 -10.74
C VAL A 566 -7.12 44.60 -11.21
N ARG A 567 -6.33 43.58 -10.86
CA ARG A 567 -4.98 43.41 -11.42
C ARG A 567 -5.06 42.43 -12.57
N HIS A 568 -4.62 42.87 -13.75
CA HIS A 568 -4.40 42.03 -14.91
C HIS A 568 -2.90 41.73 -15.06
N THR A 569 -2.54 40.48 -15.38
CA THR A 569 -1.15 40.08 -15.65
C THR A 569 -1.11 39.43 -17.02
N ILE A 570 -0.32 40.00 -17.93
CA ILE A 570 -0.12 39.49 -19.29
C ILE A 570 1.30 38.94 -19.37
N ILE A 571 1.45 37.69 -19.82
CA ILE A 571 2.76 37.05 -20.00
C ILE A 571 2.90 36.70 -21.49
N PRO A 572 3.30 37.65 -22.35
CA PRO A 572 3.58 37.33 -23.74
C PRO A 572 4.85 36.46 -23.83
N ALA A 573 4.81 35.49 -24.74
CA ALA A 573 5.90 34.56 -25.00
C ALA A 573 6.09 34.39 -26.51
N ILE A 574 7.33 34.51 -26.97
CA ILE A 574 7.74 34.24 -28.35
C ILE A 574 8.71 33.06 -28.31
N THR A 575 8.40 32.00 -29.02
CA THR A 575 9.24 30.80 -29.11
C THR A 575 9.68 30.60 -30.55
N TYR A 576 10.99 30.58 -30.76
CA TYR A 576 11.61 30.19 -32.03
C TYR A 576 12.24 28.81 -31.88
N ARG A 577 11.88 27.85 -32.74
CA ARG A 577 12.42 26.50 -32.76
C ARG A 577 13.08 26.24 -34.10
N TYR A 578 14.33 25.78 -34.07
CA TYR A 578 15.08 25.35 -35.23
C TYR A 578 15.48 23.88 -35.08
N GLN A 579 15.03 23.06 -36.02
CA GLN A 579 15.37 21.65 -36.19
C GLN A 579 15.86 21.48 -37.64
N PRO A 580 17.14 21.16 -37.88
CA PRO A 580 17.63 20.86 -39.22
C PRO A 580 16.97 19.60 -39.77
N ASP A 581 16.73 19.59 -41.08
CA ASP A 581 16.26 18.40 -41.79
C ASP A 581 17.39 17.37 -41.92
N ALA A 582 17.11 16.15 -41.46
CA ALA A 582 18.03 15.01 -41.52
C ALA A 582 17.88 14.18 -42.81
N SER A 583 16.83 14.41 -43.61
CA SER A 583 16.47 13.60 -44.79
C SER A 583 17.54 13.58 -45.90
N GLY A 584 18.41 14.58 -45.93
CA GLY A 584 19.53 14.68 -46.85
C GLY A 584 20.78 13.90 -46.41
N ASN A 585 20.81 13.37 -45.19
CA ASN A 585 21.98 12.68 -44.67
C ASN A 585 21.99 11.21 -45.11
N SER A 586 22.92 10.87 -46.01
CA SER A 586 23.07 9.51 -46.55
C SER A 586 23.42 8.45 -45.50
N ASN A 587 23.90 8.85 -44.33
CA ASN A 587 24.13 7.93 -43.21
C ASN A 587 22.85 7.54 -42.47
N TYR A 588 21.77 8.33 -42.63
CA TYR A 588 20.48 8.11 -41.96
C TYR A 588 19.38 7.68 -42.94
N PHE A 589 19.46 8.14 -44.19
CA PHE A 589 18.48 7.86 -45.22
C PHE A 589 19.14 7.37 -46.50
N TYR A 590 18.59 6.28 -47.04
CA TYR A 590 18.87 5.81 -48.40
C TYR A 590 17.88 6.44 -49.38
N LYS A 591 18.36 6.93 -50.52
CA LYS A 591 17.53 7.40 -51.63
C LYS A 591 17.81 6.54 -52.84
N SER A 592 16.77 5.95 -53.40
CA SER A 592 16.86 5.19 -54.66
C SER A 592 16.68 6.15 -55.84
N ASP A 593 17.49 5.96 -56.88
CA ASP A 593 17.39 6.71 -58.13
C ASP A 593 16.24 6.23 -59.03
N GLN A 594 15.57 5.14 -58.65
CA GLN A 594 14.55 4.45 -59.43
C GLN A 594 13.17 4.45 -58.75
N ILE A 595 13.06 4.94 -57.51
CA ILE A 595 11.82 4.94 -56.72
C ILE A 595 11.39 6.38 -56.40
N TYR A 596 10.31 6.79 -57.06
CA TYR A 596 9.71 8.12 -56.89
C TYR A 596 8.31 7.99 -56.29
N SER A 597 7.97 8.95 -55.43
CA SER A 597 6.61 9.17 -54.95
C SER A 597 5.69 9.55 -56.12
N SER A 598 4.37 9.49 -55.93
CA SER A 598 3.36 9.94 -56.90
C SER A 598 3.58 11.37 -57.41
N ASN A 599 4.35 12.16 -56.65
CA ASN A 599 4.64 13.57 -56.90
C ASN A 599 6.01 13.77 -57.59
N GLY A 600 6.68 12.70 -58.04
CA GLY A 600 7.97 12.76 -58.73
C GLY A 600 9.20 13.01 -57.85
N GLN A 601 9.06 12.95 -56.52
CA GLN A 601 10.18 13.09 -55.58
C GLN A 601 10.74 11.74 -55.15
N GLN A 602 12.08 11.61 -55.06
CA GLN A 602 12.72 10.43 -54.49
C GLN A 602 12.25 10.23 -53.04
N THR A 603 11.84 9.00 -52.70
CA THR A 603 11.37 8.68 -51.35
C THR A 603 12.56 8.23 -50.49
N PRO A 604 12.93 8.96 -49.41
CA PRO A 604 14.01 8.53 -48.53
C PRO A 604 13.55 7.38 -47.63
N PHE A 605 14.35 6.31 -47.57
CA PHE A 605 14.17 5.16 -46.69
C PHE A 605 15.12 5.27 -45.49
N SER A 606 14.58 5.27 -44.26
CA SER A 606 15.41 5.34 -43.06
C SER A 606 16.20 4.05 -42.86
N VAL A 607 17.52 4.15 -42.70
CA VAL A 607 18.38 2.99 -42.37
C VAL A 607 18.09 2.41 -40.98
N TYR A 608 17.26 3.09 -40.17
CA TYR A 608 16.83 2.68 -38.83
C TYR A 608 15.34 2.37 -38.73
N GLN A 609 14.61 2.21 -39.86
CA GLN A 609 13.15 2.04 -39.93
C GLN A 609 12.57 0.93 -39.02
N ASN A 610 13.37 -0.07 -38.66
CA ASN A 610 12.98 -1.17 -37.76
C ASN A 610 13.72 -1.20 -36.42
N SER A 611 14.63 -0.26 -36.17
CA SER A 611 15.37 -0.14 -34.91
C SER A 611 14.48 0.45 -33.81
N LEU A 612 14.87 0.25 -32.55
CA LEU A 612 14.01 0.53 -31.38
C LEU A 612 13.50 1.98 -31.28
N TYR A 613 14.30 2.95 -31.70
CA TYR A 613 13.95 4.37 -31.63
C TYR A 613 13.76 5.02 -33.01
N SER A 614 13.76 4.24 -34.10
CA SER A 614 13.57 4.64 -35.51
C SER A 614 14.51 5.71 -36.11
N GLY A 615 15.35 6.37 -35.31
CA GLY A 615 16.32 7.40 -35.74
C GLY A 615 15.72 8.82 -35.76
N PRO A 616 16.54 9.84 -36.10
CA PRO A 616 16.09 11.23 -36.29
C PRO A 616 15.23 11.44 -37.54
#